data_AF-A0A0N1BJZ4-F1
#
_entry.id   AF-A0A0N1BJZ4-F1
#
_cell.length_a   1.000
_cell.length_b   1.000
_cell.length_c   1.000
_cell.angle_alpha   90.00
_cell.angle_beta   90.00
_cell.angle_gamma   90.00
#
_symmetry.space_group_name_H-M   'P 1'
#
loop_
_entity.id
_entity.type
_entity.pdbx_description
1 polymer ?
#
loop_
_entity_poly.entity_id
_entity_poly.type
_entity_poly.pdbx_seq_one_letter_code
_entity_poly.pdbx_strand_id
1 'polypeptide(L)'
;PVTPAPPPAAPADAAARFAAIGTDLAAVEAALPDARRAADQAIAAAAGKPADSDAAAAAEIARSRYQEAFVPVADAERRLDRLDDDLAGTAGAAEFAPQLAALRARLAALDAARDALP
;
A
#
# COMPACT_ATOMS: atom_id res chain seq x y z
N PRO A 1 31.12 34.36 15.18
CA PRO A 1 30.77 32.99 14.73
C PRO A 1 29.38 32.64 15.28
N VAL A 2 28.42 32.33 14.41
CA VAL A 2 27.10 31.85 14.84
C VAL A 2 27.19 30.34 14.97
N THR A 3 26.97 29.81 16.18
CA THR A 3 26.82 28.38 16.40
C THR A 3 25.51 27.94 15.74
N PRO A 4 25.51 26.95 14.82
CA PRO A 4 24.27 26.45 14.25
C PRO A 4 23.40 25.89 15.37
N ALA A 5 22.11 26.26 15.34
CA ALA A 5 21.13 25.71 16.27
C ALA A 5 21.01 24.19 16.06
N PRO A 6 20.82 23.40 17.12
CA PRO A 6 20.60 21.97 16.98
C PRO A 6 19.33 21.71 16.16
N PRO A 7 19.30 20.61 15.37
CA PRO A 7 18.12 20.25 14.62
C PRO A 7 16.92 19.99 15.54
N PRO A 8 15.69 20.25 15.07
CA PRO A 8 14.49 19.94 15.84
C PRO A 8 14.40 18.43 16.14
N ALA A 9 13.75 18.10 17.26
CA ALA A 9 13.43 16.71 17.57
C ALA A 9 12.41 16.16 16.56
N ALA A 10 12.43 14.85 16.34
CA ALA A 10 11.40 14.18 15.55
C ALA A 10 10.03 14.28 16.26
N PRO A 11 8.92 14.18 15.51
CA PRO A 11 7.58 14.11 16.10
C PRO A 11 7.47 12.98 17.11
N ALA A 12 6.92 13.26 18.30
CA ALA A 12 6.82 12.28 19.37
C ALA A 12 5.91 11.09 19.03
N ASP A 13 5.02 11.25 18.06
CA ASP A 13 4.08 10.24 17.58
C ASP A 13 4.55 9.51 16.31
N ALA A 14 5.77 9.79 15.81
CA ALA A 14 6.29 9.19 14.57
C ALA A 14 6.23 7.64 14.59
N ALA A 15 6.66 7.02 15.69
CA ALA A 15 6.61 5.57 15.86
C ALA A 15 5.17 5.01 15.80
N ALA A 16 4.20 5.70 16.39
CA ALA A 16 2.80 5.29 16.36
C ALA A 16 2.21 5.42 14.95
N ARG A 17 2.59 6.46 14.21
CA ARG A 17 2.17 6.64 12.81
C ARG A 17 2.74 5.55 11.90
N PHE A 18 4.02 5.18 12.07
CA PHE A 18 4.62 4.05 11.35
C PHE A 18 3.89 2.74 11.64
N ALA A 19 3.59 2.46 12.92
CA ALA A 19 2.86 1.25 13.31
C ALA A 19 1.45 1.19 12.70
N ALA A 20 0.74 2.32 12.66
CA ALA A 20 -0.59 2.42 12.05
C ALA A 20 -0.53 2.11 10.54
N ILE A 21 0.38 2.75 9.81
CA ILE A 21 0.59 2.48 8.37
C ILE A 21 0.96 1.00 8.15
N GLY A 22 1.86 0.45 8.96
CA GLY A 22 2.27 -0.94 8.87
C GLY A 22 1.13 -1.94 9.11
N THR A 23 0.19 -1.60 9.98
CA THR A 23 -1.02 -2.40 10.26
C THR A 23 -1.98 -2.38 9.09
N ASP A 24 -2.23 -1.20 8.50
CA ASP A 24 -3.11 -1.05 7.35
C ASP A 24 -2.59 -1.84 6.14
N LEU A 25 -1.28 -1.74 5.86
CA LEU A 25 -0.64 -2.51 4.79
C LEU A 25 -0.71 -4.02 5.06
N ALA A 26 -0.53 -4.46 6.31
CA ALA A 26 -0.64 -5.88 6.66
C ALA A 26 -2.05 -6.42 6.44
N ALA A 27 -3.09 -5.62 6.69
CA ALA A 27 -4.47 -6.00 6.43
C ALA A 27 -4.73 -6.20 4.92
N VAL A 28 -4.19 -5.31 4.08
CA VAL A 28 -4.27 -5.45 2.61
C VAL A 28 -3.52 -6.71 2.17
N GLU A 29 -2.27 -6.88 2.58
CA GLU A 29 -1.44 -8.04 2.26
C GLU A 29 -2.11 -9.38 2.64
N ALA A 30 -2.81 -9.41 3.79
CA ALA A 30 -3.53 -10.60 4.23
C ALA A 30 -4.76 -10.92 3.36
N ALA A 31 -5.47 -9.91 2.85
CA ALA A 31 -6.67 -10.09 2.03
C ALA A 31 -6.37 -10.39 0.55
N LEU A 32 -5.21 -9.96 0.05
CA LEU A 32 -4.87 -10.04 -1.37
C LEU A 32 -4.83 -11.45 -1.97
N PRO A 33 -4.27 -12.48 -1.33
CA PRO A 33 -4.21 -13.83 -1.91
C PRO A 33 -5.59 -14.41 -2.22
N ASP A 34 -6.56 -14.16 -1.35
CA ASP A 34 -7.92 -14.66 -1.52
C ASP A 34 -8.68 -13.86 -2.59
N ALA A 35 -8.53 -12.52 -2.59
CA ALA A 35 -9.08 -11.67 -3.64
C ALA A 35 -8.51 -12.05 -5.02
N ARG A 36 -7.20 -12.31 -5.09
CA ARG A 36 -6.51 -12.75 -6.31
C ARG A 36 -7.06 -14.07 -6.82
N ARG A 37 -7.16 -15.08 -5.94
CA ARG A 37 -7.68 -16.40 -6.30
C ARG A 37 -9.10 -16.31 -6.83
N ALA A 38 -9.96 -15.51 -6.20
CA ALA A 38 -11.33 -15.31 -6.65
C ALA A 38 -11.40 -14.64 -8.03
N ALA A 39 -10.56 -13.62 -8.28
CA ALA A 39 -10.48 -12.96 -9.57
C ALA A 39 -9.97 -13.89 -10.68
N ASP A 40 -8.89 -14.62 -10.43
CA ASP A 40 -8.33 -15.59 -11.39
C ASP A 40 -9.35 -16.68 -11.75
N GLN A 41 -10.10 -17.20 -10.78
CA GLN A 41 -11.16 -18.18 -11.01
C GLN A 41 -12.31 -17.63 -11.86
N ALA A 42 -12.76 -16.40 -11.59
CA ALA A 42 -13.82 -15.77 -12.35
C ALA A 42 -13.39 -15.48 -13.80
N ILE A 43 -12.15 -15.00 -13.99
CA ILE A 43 -11.57 -14.75 -15.31
C ILE A 43 -11.45 -16.07 -16.10
N ALA A 44 -10.98 -17.14 -15.46
CA ALA A 44 -10.89 -18.46 -16.10
C ALA A 44 -12.28 -19.00 -16.50
N ALA A 45 -13.31 -18.79 -15.69
CA ALA A 45 -14.67 -19.21 -16.01
C ALA A 45 -15.31 -18.41 -17.17
N ALA A 46 -14.90 -17.15 -17.35
CA ALA A 46 -15.32 -16.31 -18.46
C ALA A 46 -14.58 -16.59 -19.78
N ALA A 47 -13.46 -17.32 -19.73
CA ALA A 47 -12.65 -17.62 -20.91
C ALA A 47 -13.46 -18.33 -22.00
N GLY A 48 -13.47 -17.77 -23.21
CA GLY A 48 -14.22 -18.32 -24.35
C GLY A 48 -15.74 -18.11 -24.29
N LYS A 49 -16.24 -17.33 -23.32
CA LYS A 49 -17.66 -16.93 -23.26
C LYS A 49 -17.91 -15.62 -24.02
N PRO A 50 -19.13 -15.40 -24.53
CA PRO A 50 -19.54 -14.10 -25.05
C PRO A 50 -19.38 -12.98 -24.01
N ALA A 51 -19.05 -11.77 -24.46
CA ALA A 51 -18.78 -10.62 -23.58
C ALA A 51 -20.03 -10.14 -22.79
N ASP A 52 -21.23 -10.46 -23.28
CA ASP A 52 -22.52 -10.17 -22.64
C ASP A 52 -23.01 -11.29 -21.72
N SER A 53 -22.22 -12.36 -21.54
CA SER A 53 -22.58 -13.47 -20.65
C SER A 53 -22.43 -13.10 -19.17
N ASP A 54 -23.22 -13.77 -18.31
CA ASP A 54 -23.11 -13.65 -16.85
C ASP A 54 -21.69 -13.96 -16.34
N ALA A 55 -20.97 -14.87 -17.02
CA ALA A 55 -19.60 -15.22 -16.70
C ALA A 55 -18.63 -14.05 -16.96
N ALA A 56 -18.79 -13.33 -18.07
CA ALA A 56 -18.01 -12.13 -18.37
C ALA A 56 -18.29 -11.01 -17.35
N ALA A 57 -19.55 -10.80 -16.98
CA ALA A 57 -19.92 -9.84 -15.94
C ALA A 57 -19.33 -10.21 -14.56
N ALA A 58 -19.35 -11.49 -14.19
CA ALA A 58 -18.77 -11.98 -12.94
C ALA A 58 -17.24 -11.78 -12.90
N ALA A 59 -16.54 -11.97 -14.01
CA ALA A 59 -15.10 -11.70 -14.11
C ALA A 59 -14.78 -10.22 -13.89
N GLU A 60 -15.57 -9.31 -14.47
CA GLU A 60 -15.35 -7.86 -14.28
C GLU A 60 -15.64 -7.41 -12.85
N ILE A 61 -16.67 -7.97 -12.20
CA ILE A 61 -16.94 -7.72 -10.78
C ILE A 61 -15.78 -8.21 -9.92
N ALA A 62 -15.25 -9.41 -10.21
CA ALA A 62 -14.14 -9.97 -9.45
C ALA A 62 -12.84 -9.16 -9.64
N ARG A 63 -12.55 -8.71 -10.87
CA ARG A 63 -11.46 -7.77 -11.16
C ARG A 63 -11.64 -6.45 -10.41
N SER A 64 -12.84 -5.89 -10.41
CA SER A 64 -13.14 -4.64 -9.69
C SER A 64 -12.91 -4.80 -8.19
N ARG A 65 -13.41 -5.87 -7.58
CA ARG A 65 -13.17 -6.17 -6.15
C ARG A 65 -11.69 -6.37 -5.83
N TYR A 66 -10.94 -7.00 -6.72
CA TYR A 66 -9.49 -7.12 -6.58
C TYR A 66 -8.81 -5.74 -6.61
N GLN A 67 -9.19 -4.86 -7.52
CA GLN A 67 -8.68 -3.49 -7.59
C GLN A 67 -9.08 -2.64 -6.38
N GLU A 68 -10.31 -2.80 -5.87
CA GLU A 68 -10.80 -2.11 -4.67
C GLU A 68 -9.97 -2.46 -3.41
N ALA A 69 -9.41 -3.67 -3.34
CA ALA A 69 -8.54 -4.08 -2.24
C ALA A 69 -7.29 -3.20 -2.08
N PHE A 70 -6.87 -2.49 -3.15
CA PHE A 70 -5.73 -1.58 -3.15
C PHE A 70 -6.08 -0.13 -2.81
N VAL A 71 -7.36 0.24 -2.67
CA VAL A 71 -7.76 1.61 -2.30
C VAL A 71 -7.05 2.13 -1.03
N PRO A 72 -6.89 1.33 0.04
CA PRO A 72 -6.17 1.76 1.24
C PRO A 72 -4.66 2.03 1.00
N VAL A 73 -4.06 1.45 -0.04
CA VAL A 73 -2.61 1.56 -0.33
C VAL A 73 -2.24 3.00 -0.68
N ALA A 74 -3.04 3.67 -1.52
CA ALA A 74 -2.82 5.07 -1.89
C ALA A 74 -2.95 6.04 -0.70
N ASP A 75 -3.76 5.68 0.30
CA ASP A 75 -3.84 6.46 1.54
C ASP A 75 -2.63 6.21 2.45
N ALA A 76 -2.19 4.96 2.57
CA ALA A 76 -0.98 4.59 3.30
C ALA A 76 0.27 5.28 2.70
N GLU A 77 0.40 5.33 1.39
CA GLU A 77 1.46 6.04 0.67
C GLU A 77 1.49 7.53 1.01
N ARG A 78 0.35 8.23 0.86
CA ARG A 78 0.25 9.66 1.20
C ARG A 78 0.54 9.96 2.67
N ARG A 79 0.21 9.04 3.58
CA ARG A 79 0.54 9.17 5.01
C ARG A 79 2.03 8.94 5.27
N LEU A 80 2.64 8.01 4.54
CA LEU A 80 4.07 7.74 4.64
C LEU A 80 4.92 8.91 4.12
N ASP A 81 4.50 9.54 3.01
CA ASP A 81 5.19 10.71 2.46
C ASP A 81 5.12 11.91 3.41
N ARG A 82 3.94 12.18 4.00
CA ARG A 82 3.82 13.22 5.04
C ARG A 82 4.71 12.94 6.25
N LEU A 83 4.86 11.67 6.62
CA LEU A 83 5.74 11.30 7.73
C LEU A 83 7.22 11.46 7.37
N ASP A 84 7.61 11.20 6.12
CA ASP A 84 8.97 11.48 5.63
C ASP A 84 9.26 12.99 5.66
N ASP A 85 8.31 13.81 5.18
CA ASP A 85 8.40 15.27 5.23
C ASP A 85 8.53 15.79 6.69
N ASP A 86 7.73 15.26 7.61
CA ASP A 86 7.79 15.63 9.04
C ASP A 86 9.11 15.23 9.70
N LEU A 87 9.77 14.19 9.21
CA LEU A 87 11.06 13.71 9.72
C LEU A 87 12.24 14.45 9.09
N ALA A 88 12.09 15.05 7.91
CA ALA A 88 13.16 15.70 7.18
C ALA A 88 13.84 16.80 8.01
N GLY A 89 15.16 16.68 8.17
CA GLY A 89 15.96 17.65 8.93
C GLY A 89 15.82 17.56 10.46
N THR A 90 15.12 16.56 10.98
CA THR A 90 15.02 16.30 12.42
C THR A 90 16.18 15.45 12.93
N ALA A 91 16.49 15.55 14.22
CA ALA A 91 17.53 14.74 14.87
C ALA A 91 17.24 13.22 14.85
N GLY A 92 15.97 12.82 14.66
CA GLY A 92 15.53 11.42 14.63
C GLY A 92 15.38 10.82 13.23
N ALA A 93 15.61 11.59 12.16
CA ALA A 93 15.38 11.12 10.79
C ALA A 93 16.13 9.82 10.45
N ALA A 94 17.39 9.71 10.88
CA ALA A 94 18.23 8.55 10.63
C ALA A 94 17.76 7.28 11.37
N GLU A 95 17.11 7.44 12.53
CA GLU A 95 16.56 6.33 13.31
C GLU A 95 15.36 5.69 12.60
N PHE A 96 14.53 6.51 11.94
CA PHE A 96 13.31 6.07 11.25
C PHE A 96 13.53 5.68 9.78
N ALA A 97 14.66 6.06 9.19
CA ALA A 97 15.03 5.72 7.81
C ALA A 97 14.82 4.22 7.43
N PRO A 98 15.23 3.22 8.24
CA PRO A 98 14.98 1.81 7.89
C PRO A 98 13.49 1.44 7.89
N GLN A 99 12.70 2.01 8.80
CA GLN A 99 11.25 1.75 8.88
C GLN A 99 10.53 2.35 7.66
N LEU A 100 10.90 3.57 7.29
CA LEU A 100 10.42 4.23 6.07
C LEU A 100 10.76 3.42 4.82
N ALA A 101 12.00 2.97 4.68
CA ALA A 101 12.43 2.15 3.54
C ALA A 101 11.66 0.82 3.46
N ALA A 102 11.43 0.16 4.60
CA ALA A 102 10.67 -1.09 4.64
C ALA A 102 9.21 -0.90 4.20
N LEU A 103 8.55 0.17 4.65
CA LEU A 103 7.17 0.45 4.23
C LEU A 103 7.07 0.86 2.76
N ARG A 104 8.03 1.64 2.25
CA ARG A 104 8.11 1.95 0.81
C ARG A 104 8.29 0.69 -0.04
N ALA A 105 9.11 -0.25 0.40
CA ALA A 105 9.28 -1.52 -0.30
C ALA A 105 7.98 -2.35 -0.31
N ARG A 106 7.21 -2.33 0.79
CA ARG A 106 5.89 -2.99 0.85
C ARG A 106 4.87 -2.33 -0.08
N LEU A 107 4.81 -1.00 -0.11
CA LEU A 107 3.96 -0.26 -1.04
C LEU A 107 4.29 -0.60 -2.50
N ALA A 108 5.57 -0.56 -2.88
CA ALA A 108 5.99 -0.92 -4.23
C ALA A 108 5.64 -2.38 -4.61
N ALA A 109 5.73 -3.32 -3.65
CA ALA A 109 5.31 -4.70 -3.89
C ALA A 109 3.79 -4.83 -4.08
N LEU A 110 3.00 -4.05 -3.34
CA LEU A 110 1.55 -3.99 -3.49
C LEU A 110 1.14 -3.37 -4.83
N ASP A 111 1.80 -2.29 -5.26
CA ASP A 111 1.54 -1.70 -6.57
C ASP A 111 1.89 -2.67 -7.71
N ALA A 112 3.02 -3.36 -7.62
CA ALA A 112 3.36 -4.40 -8.60
C ALA A 112 2.33 -5.54 -8.62
N ALA A 113 1.77 -5.91 -7.46
CA ALA A 113 0.73 -6.93 -7.38
C ALA A 113 -0.57 -6.47 -8.04
N ARG A 114 -0.94 -5.20 -7.90
CA ARG A 114 -2.14 -4.59 -8.50
C ARG A 114 -2.17 -4.75 -10.01
N ASP A 115 -1.02 -4.58 -10.66
CA ASP A 115 -0.87 -4.64 -12.12
C ASP A 115 -0.71 -6.07 -12.66
N ALA A 116 -0.60 -7.07 -11.79
CA ALA A 116 -0.34 -8.45 -12.19
C ALA A 116 -1.61 -9.23 -12.60
N LEU A 117 -2.82 -8.65 -12.54
CA LEU A 117 -4.06 -9.33 -12.94
C LEU A 117 -4.27 -9.20 -14.47
N PRO A 118 -4.54 -10.29 -15.21
CA PRO A 118 -4.81 -10.23 -16.65
C PRO A 118 -6.18 -9.62 -17.02
#